data_AF-A0A927Z3N5-F1
#
_entry.id   AF-A0A927Z3N5-F1
#
_cell.length_a   1.000
_cell.length_b   1.000
_cell.length_c   1.000
_cell.angle_alpha   90.00
_cell.angle_beta   90.00
_cell.angle_gamma   90.00
#
_symmetry.space_group_name_H-M   'P 1'
#
loop_
_entity.id
_entity.type
_entity.pdbx_description
1 polymer ?
#
loop_
_entity_poly.entity_id
_entity_poly.type
_entity_poly.pdbx_seq_one_letter_code
_entity_poly.pdbx_strand_id
1 'polypeptide(L)'
;MMVEATIENKLHTDTQKELLYKLITKACGPRSLSEFAKSCGISPAHVCRIKNGMKPTKKIIMRMLSDAYVKDIGMTYEEFYIAAGIDDKAEVEEAQRFEKVVSKQRNTKALGMVAKKLMGSDLKYQLLSMNDNHDVDFAFMIIQGRKKTKWNFVMNYENLNSCDNRSVNAIYYNLGRLLSFPYAKDEQYTMLFDSESEYERMIKLVNNEQVLAKLSVVLLDDENMQIKKEAFFGPEKIEMSLSD
;
A
#
# COMPACT_ATOMS: atom_id res chain seq x y z
N MET A 1 9.78 37.64 34.06
CA MET A 1 8.67 37.79 33.10
C MET A 1 9.23 37.48 31.73
N MET A 2 8.88 36.31 31.19
CA MET A 2 9.32 35.84 29.88
C MET A 2 8.61 36.62 28.77
N VAL A 3 9.32 36.94 27.70
CA VAL A 3 8.72 37.18 26.39
C VAL A 3 9.52 36.32 25.42
N GLU A 4 9.10 35.06 25.26
CA GLU A 4 9.56 34.23 24.14
C GLU A 4 9.01 34.83 22.86
N ALA A 5 9.91 35.23 21.97
CA ALA A 5 9.56 35.70 20.64
C ALA A 5 8.93 34.55 19.85
N THR A 6 7.64 34.66 19.56
CA THR A 6 6.94 33.78 18.62
C THR A 6 7.57 33.96 17.23
N ILE A 7 8.50 33.09 16.86
CA ILE A 7 9.04 33.02 15.50
C ILE A 7 7.85 32.73 14.57
N GLU A 8 7.49 33.68 13.71
CA GLU A 8 6.42 33.50 12.73
C GLU A 8 6.84 32.41 11.73
N ASN A 9 6.33 31.20 11.92
CA ASN A 9 6.54 30.05 11.03
C ASN A 9 5.66 30.19 9.77
N LYS A 10 5.92 31.21 8.96
CA LYS A 10 5.18 31.56 7.73
C LYS A 10 6.00 31.20 6.49
N LEU A 11 5.32 30.77 5.42
CA LEU A 11 5.95 30.56 4.12
C LEU A 11 6.43 31.90 3.52
N HIS A 12 7.59 31.87 2.87
CA HIS A 12 8.30 33.07 2.43
C HIS A 12 7.87 33.57 1.05
N THR A 13 7.25 32.72 0.21
CA THR A 13 6.84 33.09 -1.16
C THR A 13 5.36 32.82 -1.41
N ASP A 14 4.73 33.67 -2.23
CA ASP A 14 3.32 33.47 -2.61
C ASP A 14 3.12 32.22 -3.47
N THR A 15 4.14 31.83 -4.24
CA THR A 15 4.19 30.56 -4.99
C THR A 15 4.10 29.35 -4.07
N GLN A 16 4.84 29.32 -2.95
CA GLN A 16 4.75 28.24 -1.97
C GLN A 16 3.37 28.18 -1.31
N LYS A 17 2.78 29.33 -0.96
CA LYS A 17 1.43 29.39 -0.41
C LYS A 17 0.40 28.82 -1.38
N GLU A 18 0.51 29.16 -2.67
CA GLU A 18 -0.38 28.64 -3.70
C GLU A 18 -0.22 27.13 -3.91
N LEU A 19 1.03 26.63 -3.93
CA LEU A 19 1.32 25.20 -4.01
C LEU A 19 0.71 24.44 -2.83
N LEU A 20 0.93 24.94 -1.61
CA LEU A 20 0.40 24.31 -0.40
C LEU A 20 -1.13 24.33 -0.38
N TYR A 21 -1.76 25.42 -0.83
CA TYR A 21 -3.20 25.51 -0.99
C TYR A 21 -3.73 24.44 -1.95
N LYS A 22 -3.08 24.26 -3.11
CA LYS A 22 -3.44 23.25 -4.11
C LYS A 22 -3.29 21.84 -3.55
N LEU A 23 -2.17 21.54 -2.88
CA LEU A 23 -1.92 20.23 -2.27
C LEU A 23 -2.95 19.90 -1.18
N ILE A 24 -3.23 20.83 -0.26
CA ILE A 24 -4.23 20.60 0.79
C ILE A 24 -5.64 20.43 0.19
N THR A 25 -5.98 21.21 -0.84
CA THR A 25 -7.28 21.08 -1.52
C THR A 25 -7.40 19.73 -2.22
N LYS A 26 -6.33 19.25 -2.87
CA LYS A 26 -6.25 17.92 -3.47
C LYS A 26 -6.36 16.82 -2.40
N ALA A 27 -5.66 16.95 -1.28
CA ALA A 27 -5.67 16.00 -0.16
C ALA A 27 -7.05 15.87 0.52
N CYS A 28 -7.81 16.97 0.60
CA CYS A 28 -9.20 16.92 1.08
C CYS A 28 -10.09 16.08 0.17
N GLY A 29 -9.90 16.20 -1.15
CA GLY A 29 -10.72 15.54 -2.15
C GLY A 29 -12.20 15.96 -2.01
N PRO A 30 -13.16 15.00 -2.01
CA PRO A 30 -14.58 15.31 -1.86
C PRO A 30 -14.99 15.64 -0.42
N ARG A 31 -14.09 15.47 0.56
CA ARG A 31 -14.37 15.66 1.99
C ARG A 31 -14.25 17.13 2.38
N SER A 32 -14.96 17.52 3.43
CA SER A 32 -14.71 18.80 4.08
C SER A 32 -13.32 18.86 4.72
N LEU A 33 -12.79 20.07 4.90
CA LEU A 33 -11.50 20.28 5.57
C LEU A 33 -11.48 19.70 6.99
N SER A 34 -12.62 19.73 7.68
CA SER A 34 -12.77 19.20 9.03
C SER A 34 -12.72 17.67 9.06
N GLU A 35 -13.34 17.00 8.10
CA GLU A 35 -13.28 15.53 7.96
C GLU A 35 -11.86 15.06 7.63
N PHE A 36 -11.19 15.75 6.71
CA PHE A 36 -9.79 15.49 6.38
C PHE A 36 -8.86 15.72 7.58
N ALA A 37 -9.02 16.84 8.28
CA ALA A 37 -8.21 17.13 9.47
C ALA A 37 -8.40 16.05 10.54
N LYS A 38 -9.64 15.60 10.75
CA LYS A 38 -9.99 14.53 11.69
C LYS A 38 -9.31 13.21 11.30
N SER A 39 -9.37 12.80 10.04
CA SER A 39 -8.75 11.54 9.59
C SER A 39 -7.21 11.55 9.71
N CYS A 40 -6.60 12.73 9.60
CA CYS A 40 -5.16 12.92 9.82
C CYS A 40 -4.76 13.04 11.30
N GLY A 41 -5.72 13.13 12.23
CA GLY A 41 -5.45 13.43 13.64
C GLY A 41 -4.86 14.83 13.86
N ILE A 42 -5.34 15.83 13.11
CA ILE A 42 -4.92 17.24 13.17
C ILE A 42 -6.17 18.10 13.45
N SER A 43 -6.03 19.22 14.17
CA SER A 43 -7.17 20.12 14.36
C SER A 43 -7.55 20.84 13.05
N PRO A 44 -8.84 21.00 12.73
CA PRO A 44 -9.28 21.70 11.52
C PRO A 44 -8.72 23.12 11.40
N ALA A 45 -8.62 23.82 12.54
CA ALA A 45 -8.02 25.15 12.59
C ALA A 45 -6.54 25.15 12.17
N HIS A 46 -5.78 24.12 12.54
CA HIS A 46 -4.37 24.00 12.18
C HIS A 46 -4.20 23.70 10.69
N VAL A 47 -5.01 22.79 10.12
CA VAL A 47 -5.03 22.54 8.67
C VAL A 47 -5.46 23.78 7.89
N CYS A 48 -6.43 24.56 8.40
CA CYS A 48 -6.84 25.83 7.79
C CYS A 48 -5.70 26.86 7.77
N ARG A 49 -4.94 27.00 8.85
CA ARG A 49 -3.77 27.88 8.89
C ARG A 49 -2.70 27.45 7.89
N ILE A 50 -2.46 26.14 7.76
CA ILE A 50 -1.54 25.56 6.77
C ILE A 50 -2.03 25.91 5.36
N LYS A 51 -3.29 25.62 5.04
CA LYS A 51 -3.92 25.98 3.76
C LYS A 51 -3.78 27.47 3.41
N ASN A 52 -3.73 28.34 4.43
CA ASN A 52 -3.58 29.78 4.28
C ASN A 52 -2.13 30.28 4.38
N GLY A 53 -1.13 29.39 4.32
CA GLY A 53 0.28 29.76 4.20
C GLY A 53 1.13 29.62 5.46
N MET A 54 0.63 28.97 6.52
CA MET A 54 1.48 28.52 7.63
C MET A 54 2.36 27.36 7.16
N LYS A 55 3.66 27.42 7.45
CA LYS A 55 4.59 26.36 7.10
C LYS A 55 4.28 25.11 7.94
N PRO A 56 3.95 23.96 7.33
CA PRO A 56 3.71 22.73 8.07
C PRO A 56 5.04 22.14 8.56
N THR A 57 5.00 21.48 9.72
CA THR A 57 6.16 20.71 10.22
C THR A 57 6.21 19.34 9.55
N LYS A 58 7.39 18.70 9.53
CA LYS A 58 7.57 17.32 9.02
C LYS A 58 6.55 16.34 9.59
N LYS A 59 6.31 16.41 10.91
CA LYS A 59 5.34 15.56 11.61
C LYS A 59 3.91 15.76 11.10
N ILE A 60 3.54 16.99 10.75
CA ILE A 60 2.22 17.30 10.21
C ILE A 60 2.10 16.79 8.76
N ILE A 61 3.14 16.96 7.95
CA ILE A 61 3.20 16.39 6.60
C ILE A 61 3.05 14.87 6.65
N MET A 62 3.81 14.18 7.53
CA MET A 62 3.69 12.73 7.74
C MET A 62 2.27 12.29 8.09
N ARG A 63 1.58 13.05 8.97
CA ARG A 63 0.19 12.76 9.35
C ARG A 63 -0.78 12.92 8.18
N MET A 64 -0.61 13.98 7.40
CA MET A 64 -1.42 14.21 6.20
C MET A 64 -1.22 13.12 5.15
N LEU A 65 0.03 12.73 4.91
CA LEU A 65 0.39 11.63 3.99
C LEU A 65 0.04 10.23 4.52
N SER A 66 -0.29 10.11 5.81
CA SER A 66 -0.73 8.84 6.39
C SER A 66 -2.20 8.54 6.15
N ASP A 67 -3.00 9.55 5.78
CA ASP A 67 -4.41 9.42 5.45
C ASP A 67 -4.64 8.49 4.26
N ALA A 68 -5.64 7.60 4.36
CA ALA A 68 -5.91 6.58 3.35
C ALA A 68 -6.17 7.18 1.96
N TYR A 69 -7.04 8.20 1.88
CA TYR A 69 -7.34 8.84 0.61
C TYR A 69 -6.13 9.57 0.01
N VAL A 70 -5.31 10.23 0.84
CA VAL A 70 -4.07 10.89 0.39
C VAL A 70 -3.07 9.89 -0.19
N LYS A 71 -3.01 8.68 0.38
CA LYS A 71 -2.23 7.56 -0.19
C LYS A 71 -2.82 7.09 -1.52
N ASP A 72 -4.14 6.92 -1.60
CA ASP A 72 -4.83 6.46 -2.83
C ASP A 72 -4.59 7.40 -4.02
N ILE A 73 -4.52 8.72 -3.79
CA ILE A 73 -4.19 9.71 -4.84
C ILE A 73 -2.68 9.89 -5.06
N GLY A 74 -1.87 9.22 -4.23
CA GLY A 74 -0.44 9.09 -4.33
C GLY A 74 0.33 10.41 -4.17
N MET A 75 -0.08 11.25 -3.24
CA MET A 75 0.72 12.41 -2.88
C MET A 75 2.02 11.97 -2.20
N THR A 76 3.13 12.63 -2.52
CA THR A 76 4.46 12.23 -2.00
C THR A 76 4.99 13.21 -0.96
N TYR A 77 5.97 12.75 -0.18
CA TYR A 77 6.73 13.61 0.73
C TYR A 77 7.41 14.77 0.00
N GLU A 78 7.92 14.50 -1.20
CA GLU A 78 8.62 15.49 -2.02
C GLU A 78 7.71 16.66 -2.41
N GLU A 79 6.48 16.40 -2.87
CA GLU A 79 5.51 17.45 -3.22
C GLU A 79 5.22 18.37 -2.03
N PHE A 80 4.98 17.79 -0.85
CA PHE A 80 4.71 18.55 0.36
C PHE A 80 5.94 19.29 0.90
N TYR A 81 7.14 18.73 0.78
CA TYR A 81 8.37 19.35 1.26
C TYR A 81 8.75 20.56 0.40
N ILE A 82 8.65 20.43 -0.93
CA ILE A 82 8.84 21.53 -1.88
C ILE A 82 7.82 22.64 -1.59
N ALA A 83 6.54 22.30 -1.46
CA ALA A 83 5.50 23.29 -1.17
C ALA A 83 5.65 23.95 0.21
N ALA A 84 6.23 23.24 1.19
CA ALA A 84 6.56 23.77 2.51
C ALA A 84 7.85 24.60 2.54
N GLY A 85 8.57 24.74 1.42
CA GLY A 85 9.87 25.41 1.35
C GLY A 85 10.91 24.72 2.22
N ILE A 86 10.94 23.39 2.16
CA ILE A 86 11.97 22.53 2.76
C ILE A 86 12.87 22.12 1.59
N ASP A 87 13.91 22.92 1.35
CA ASP A 87 14.81 22.75 0.19
C ASP A 87 16.06 21.92 0.52
N ASP A 88 16.14 21.37 1.74
CA ASP A 88 17.22 20.49 2.14
C ASP A 88 17.07 19.11 1.47
N LYS A 89 17.92 18.87 0.46
CA LYS A 89 17.96 17.61 -0.28
C LYS A 89 18.19 16.40 0.63
N ALA A 90 18.98 16.54 1.70
CA ALA A 90 19.22 15.45 2.63
C ALA A 90 17.94 15.06 3.38
N GLU A 91 17.10 16.04 3.73
CA GLU A 91 15.81 15.80 4.39
C GLU A 91 14.78 15.16 3.46
N VAL A 92 14.76 15.54 2.18
CA VAL A 92 13.90 14.92 1.16
C VAL A 92 14.30 13.46 0.94
N GLU A 93 15.60 13.18 0.82
CA GLU A 93 16.12 11.81 0.70
C GLU A 93 15.82 10.96 1.94
N GLU A 94 15.91 11.54 3.15
CA GLU A 94 15.56 10.85 4.40
C GLU A 94 14.06 10.48 4.44
N ALA A 95 13.18 11.39 4.02
CA ALA A 95 11.74 11.11 3.95
C ALA A 95 11.43 9.99 2.94
N GLN A 96 12.09 9.99 1.77
CA GLN A 96 11.98 8.89 0.80
C GLN A 96 12.50 7.56 1.36
N ARG A 97 13.59 7.57 2.14
CA ARG A 97 14.08 6.36 2.83
C ARG A 97 13.08 5.86 3.86
N PHE A 98 12.45 6.76 4.62
CA PHE A 98 11.42 6.39 5.59
C PHE A 98 10.21 5.73 4.91
N GLU A 99 9.74 6.28 3.79
CA GLU A 99 8.66 5.69 2.98
C GLU A 99 9.02 4.26 2.52
N LYS A 100 10.27 4.05 2.06
CA LYS A 100 10.80 2.71 1.73
C LYS A 100 10.88 1.76 2.93
N VAL A 101 11.09 2.27 4.15
CA VAL A 101 11.08 1.44 5.36
C VAL A 101 9.65 1.06 5.75
N VAL A 102 8.70 2.00 5.66
CA VAL A 102 7.28 1.73 5.93
C VAL A 102 6.70 0.72 4.94
N SER A 103 7.05 0.79 3.65
CA SER A 103 6.63 -0.23 2.68
C SER A 103 7.22 -1.61 3.00
N LYS A 104 8.48 -1.70 3.44
CA LYS A 104 9.07 -2.97 3.93
C LYS A 104 8.36 -3.54 5.16
N GLN A 105 7.80 -2.69 6.03
CA GLN A 105 7.00 -3.16 7.17
C GLN A 105 5.71 -3.86 6.71
N ARG A 106 5.08 -3.40 5.63
CA ARG A 106 3.87 -4.05 5.07
C ARG A 106 4.17 -5.45 4.53
N ASN A 107 5.25 -5.61 3.76
CA ASN A 107 5.69 -6.93 3.28
C ASN A 107 5.94 -7.90 4.45
N THR A 108 6.55 -7.37 5.52
CA THR A 108 6.82 -8.15 6.74
C THR A 108 5.53 -8.57 7.44
N LYS A 109 4.52 -7.70 7.49
CA LYS A 109 3.20 -8.05 8.04
C LYS A 109 2.49 -9.12 7.22
N ALA A 110 2.40 -8.94 5.91
CA ALA A 110 1.76 -9.91 5.02
C ALA A 110 2.43 -11.29 5.12
N LEU A 111 3.77 -11.34 5.06
CA LEU A 111 4.55 -12.55 5.29
C LEU A 111 4.25 -13.15 6.67
N GLY A 112 4.19 -12.31 7.71
CA GLY A 112 3.89 -12.74 9.08
C GLY A 112 2.49 -13.35 9.23
N MET A 113 1.47 -12.79 8.56
CA MET A 113 0.11 -13.35 8.57
C MET A 113 0.04 -14.70 7.86
N VAL A 114 0.66 -14.82 6.68
CA VAL A 114 0.74 -16.09 5.94
C VAL A 114 1.51 -17.14 6.74
N ALA A 115 2.66 -16.77 7.30
CA ALA A 115 3.47 -17.66 8.13
C ALA A 115 2.70 -18.11 9.39
N LYS A 116 1.95 -17.21 10.04
CA LYS A 116 1.08 -17.54 11.18
C LYS A 116 0.01 -18.57 10.79
N LYS A 117 -0.61 -18.42 9.62
CA LYS A 117 -1.58 -19.40 9.11
C LYS A 117 -0.92 -20.75 8.84
N LEU A 118 0.24 -20.77 8.18
CA LEU A 118 0.99 -22.00 7.91
C LEU A 118 1.45 -22.70 9.19
N MET A 119 1.90 -21.96 10.22
CA MET A 119 2.25 -22.50 11.54
C MET A 119 1.06 -23.17 12.25
N GLY A 120 -0.16 -22.68 12.00
CA GLY A 120 -1.38 -23.27 12.55
C GLY A 120 -1.90 -24.48 11.76
N SER A 121 -1.25 -24.84 10.65
CA SER A 121 -1.62 -25.97 9.80
C SER A 121 -0.71 -27.18 10.01
N ASP A 122 -1.17 -28.36 9.59
CA ASP A 122 -0.35 -29.59 9.58
C ASP A 122 0.65 -29.65 8.40
N LEU A 123 0.78 -28.57 7.62
CA LEU A 123 1.62 -28.52 6.43
C LEU A 123 3.07 -28.25 6.80
N LYS A 124 4.01 -28.95 6.15
CA LYS A 124 5.42 -28.57 6.19
C LYS A 124 5.66 -27.49 5.14
N TYR A 125 6.40 -26.46 5.50
CA TYR A 125 6.68 -25.36 4.59
C TYR A 125 8.11 -24.83 4.73
N GLN A 126 8.61 -24.21 3.66
CA GLN A 126 9.90 -23.54 3.62
C GLN A 126 9.75 -22.21 2.88
N LEU A 127 10.21 -21.11 3.48
CA LEU A 127 10.32 -19.83 2.79
C LEU A 127 11.42 -19.93 1.72
N LEU A 128 11.11 -19.55 0.49
CA LEU A 128 12.04 -19.57 -0.63
C LEU A 128 12.80 -18.26 -0.74
N SER A 129 14.08 -18.33 -1.10
CA SER A 129 14.84 -17.17 -1.56
C SER A 129 14.31 -16.76 -2.93
N MET A 130 14.04 -15.46 -3.12
CA MET A 130 13.40 -14.95 -4.34
C MET A 130 14.38 -14.74 -5.52
N ASN A 131 15.70 -14.87 -5.33
CA ASN A 131 16.71 -14.60 -6.35
C ASN A 131 16.37 -13.30 -7.15
N ASP A 132 16.64 -13.27 -8.46
CA ASP A 132 16.29 -12.15 -9.36
C ASP A 132 14.82 -12.19 -9.85
N ASN A 133 13.94 -12.97 -9.20
CA ASN A 133 12.54 -13.06 -9.60
C ASN A 133 11.74 -11.86 -9.09
N HIS A 134 11.75 -10.78 -9.87
CA HIS A 134 11.03 -9.53 -9.56
C HIS A 134 9.50 -9.62 -9.68
N ASP A 135 9.00 -10.76 -10.17
CA ASP A 135 7.60 -10.97 -10.46
C ASP A 135 6.81 -11.40 -9.22
N VAL A 136 7.45 -11.88 -8.16
CA VAL A 136 6.75 -12.37 -6.96
C VAL A 136 7.39 -11.72 -5.74
N ASP A 137 6.58 -11.34 -4.75
CA ASP A 137 7.08 -10.66 -3.56
C ASP A 137 7.71 -11.63 -2.55
N PHE A 138 7.06 -12.78 -2.35
CA PHE A 138 7.61 -13.90 -1.58
C PHE A 138 6.95 -15.22 -1.99
N ALA A 139 7.60 -16.33 -1.70
CA ALA A 139 7.06 -17.65 -2.01
C ALA A 139 7.39 -18.67 -0.92
N PHE A 140 6.48 -19.63 -0.74
CA PHE A 140 6.68 -20.79 0.12
C PHE A 140 6.72 -22.07 -0.72
N MET A 141 7.61 -22.99 -0.37
CA MET A 141 7.49 -24.38 -0.78
C MET A 141 6.64 -25.10 0.26
N ILE A 142 5.48 -25.60 -0.12
CA ILE A 142 4.60 -26.39 0.74
C ILE A 142 4.79 -27.87 0.43
N ILE A 143 4.91 -28.69 1.47
CA ILE A 143 5.20 -30.11 1.39
C ILE A 143 4.10 -30.88 2.11
N GLN A 144 3.33 -31.66 1.34
CA GLN A 144 2.30 -32.55 1.84
C GLN A 144 2.60 -33.98 1.39
N GLY A 145 3.23 -34.75 2.28
CA GLY A 145 3.73 -36.09 1.95
C GLY A 145 4.80 -36.04 0.86
N ARG A 146 4.50 -36.61 -0.32
CA ARG A 146 5.40 -36.60 -1.49
C ARG A 146 5.17 -35.40 -2.42
N LYS A 147 4.06 -34.69 -2.24
CA LYS A 147 3.71 -33.55 -3.08
C LYS A 147 4.43 -32.29 -2.59
N LYS A 148 4.98 -31.54 -3.55
CA LYS A 148 5.60 -30.24 -3.31
C LYS A 148 4.88 -29.23 -4.18
N THR A 149 4.34 -28.18 -3.57
CA THR A 149 3.66 -27.10 -4.27
C THR A 149 4.36 -25.80 -3.95
N LYS A 150 4.82 -25.09 -4.98
CA LYS A 150 5.38 -23.75 -4.83
C LYS A 150 4.23 -22.75 -4.82
N TRP A 151 4.10 -22.04 -3.71
CA TRP A 151 3.03 -21.07 -3.47
C TRP A 151 3.61 -19.67 -3.55
N ASN A 152 3.30 -18.97 -4.64
CA ASN A 152 3.75 -17.62 -4.94
C ASN A 152 2.75 -16.59 -4.38
N PHE A 153 3.27 -15.54 -3.76
CA PHE A 153 2.47 -14.45 -3.21
C PHE A 153 2.85 -13.14 -3.90
N VAL A 154 1.85 -12.46 -4.43
CA VAL A 154 1.97 -11.14 -5.03
C VAL A 154 1.12 -10.19 -4.21
N MET A 155 1.72 -9.10 -3.77
CA MET A 155 1.04 -8.07 -3.03
C MET A 155 0.59 -7.00 -4.02
N ASN A 156 -0.68 -6.62 -3.94
CA ASN A 156 -1.14 -5.46 -4.69
C ASN A 156 -0.60 -4.20 -4.01
N TYR A 157 0.66 -3.84 -4.27
CA TYR A 157 1.27 -2.64 -3.69
C TYR A 157 1.68 -1.60 -4.74
N GLU A 158 1.35 -0.36 -4.40
CA GLU A 158 1.53 0.90 -5.13
C GLU A 158 3.00 1.34 -5.29
N ASN A 159 3.91 0.46 -5.71
CA ASN A 159 5.33 0.81 -5.90
C ASN A 159 5.73 1.04 -7.36
N LEU A 160 4.77 1.30 -8.26
CA LEU A 160 5.06 1.72 -9.63
C LEU A 160 5.15 3.25 -9.69
N ASN A 161 6.39 3.73 -9.56
CA ASN A 161 6.83 5.09 -9.76
C ASN A 161 6.52 5.60 -11.20
N SER A 162 5.28 5.96 -11.53
CA SER A 162 4.95 6.99 -12.55
C SER A 162 3.44 7.11 -12.84
N CYS A 163 2.93 8.35 -12.71
CA CYS A 163 1.77 8.96 -13.39
C CYS A 163 0.35 8.34 -13.27
N ASP A 164 -0.54 9.17 -12.69
CA ASP A 164 -1.98 9.36 -12.92
C ASP A 164 -3.02 8.21 -12.93
N ASN A 165 -2.66 6.93 -12.87
CA ASN A 165 -3.64 5.81 -12.80
C ASN A 165 -3.20 4.66 -11.87
N ARG A 166 -2.90 4.98 -10.61
CA ARG A 166 -2.10 4.15 -9.68
C ARG A 166 -2.75 2.82 -9.25
N SER A 167 -4.02 2.82 -8.81
CA SER A 167 -4.73 1.58 -8.40
C SER A 167 -5.18 0.74 -9.59
N VAL A 168 -5.53 1.42 -10.69
CA VAL A 168 -5.95 0.81 -11.96
C VAL A 168 -4.78 0.02 -12.57
N ASN A 169 -3.60 0.64 -12.63
CA ASN A 169 -2.42 0.02 -13.23
C ASN A 169 -1.91 -1.17 -12.42
N ALA A 170 -1.93 -1.13 -11.08
CA ALA A 170 -1.52 -2.26 -10.25
C ALA A 170 -2.46 -3.47 -10.42
N ILE A 171 -3.78 -3.24 -10.38
CA ILE A 171 -4.80 -4.28 -10.61
C ILE A 171 -4.66 -4.89 -12.02
N TYR A 172 -4.54 -4.07 -13.07
CA TYR A 172 -4.41 -4.58 -14.44
C TYR A 172 -3.05 -5.22 -14.74
N TYR A 173 -1.97 -4.73 -14.13
CA TYR A 173 -0.67 -5.37 -14.20
C TYR A 173 -0.71 -6.77 -13.57
N ASN A 174 -1.27 -6.86 -12.36
CA ASN A 174 -1.49 -8.11 -11.65
C ASN A 174 -2.40 -9.06 -12.45
N LEU A 175 -3.53 -8.57 -12.94
CA LEU A 175 -4.46 -9.34 -13.77
C LEU A 175 -3.79 -9.81 -15.08
N GLY A 176 -3.10 -8.93 -15.80
CA GLY A 176 -2.43 -9.26 -17.05
C GLY A 176 -1.37 -10.34 -16.87
N ARG A 177 -0.61 -10.28 -15.78
CA ARG A 177 0.36 -11.32 -15.42
C ARG A 177 -0.30 -12.67 -15.18
N LEU A 178 -1.40 -12.71 -14.42
CA LEU A 178 -2.14 -13.94 -14.13
C LEU A 178 -2.81 -14.58 -15.34
N LEU A 179 -3.30 -13.76 -16.27
CA LEU A 179 -3.91 -14.23 -17.52
C LEU A 179 -2.85 -14.72 -18.53
N SER A 180 -1.58 -14.36 -18.32
CA SER A 180 -0.50 -14.61 -19.28
C SER A 180 0.49 -15.71 -18.86
N PHE A 181 0.53 -16.10 -17.57
CA PHE A 181 1.41 -17.19 -17.12
C PHE A 181 0.77 -18.56 -17.39
N PRO A 182 1.38 -19.43 -18.23
CA PRO A 182 0.96 -20.82 -18.33
C PRO A 182 1.24 -21.52 -17.00
N TYR A 183 0.27 -22.27 -16.48
CA TYR A 183 0.40 -22.95 -15.20
C TYR A 183 1.49 -24.02 -15.24
N ALA A 184 2.33 -24.05 -14.20
CA ALA A 184 3.00 -25.28 -13.80
C ALA A 184 2.07 -26.03 -12.84
N LYS A 185 1.94 -27.35 -13.00
CA LYS A 185 1.02 -28.20 -12.24
C LYS A 185 1.20 -28.08 -10.71
N ASP A 186 2.42 -27.79 -10.28
CA ASP A 186 2.86 -27.70 -8.90
C ASP A 186 3.05 -26.25 -8.42
N GLU A 187 2.41 -25.28 -9.08
CA GLU A 187 2.41 -23.88 -8.66
C GLU A 187 1.01 -23.35 -8.32
N GLN A 188 0.95 -22.53 -7.26
CA GLN A 188 -0.23 -21.76 -6.85
C GLN A 188 0.17 -20.29 -6.71
N TYR A 189 -0.75 -19.39 -7.03
CA TYR A 189 -0.56 -17.94 -6.92
C TYR A 189 -1.62 -17.35 -6.00
N THR A 190 -1.21 -16.44 -5.13
CA THR A 190 -2.11 -15.70 -4.25
C THR A 190 -1.86 -14.21 -4.36
N MET A 191 -2.93 -13.45 -4.55
CA MET A 191 -2.91 -11.99 -4.50
C MET A 191 -3.39 -11.49 -3.16
N LEU A 192 -2.59 -10.66 -2.51
CA LEU A 192 -2.88 -10.08 -1.21
C LEU A 192 -3.33 -8.63 -1.36
N PHE A 193 -4.50 -8.32 -0.80
CA PHE A 193 -5.09 -6.99 -0.72
C PHE A 193 -5.28 -6.59 0.73
N ASP A 194 -5.07 -5.32 1.05
CA ASP A 194 -5.38 -4.71 2.36
C ASP A 194 -6.60 -3.78 2.30
N SER A 195 -7.14 -3.56 1.09
CA SER A 195 -8.32 -2.74 0.83
C SER A 195 -9.52 -3.57 0.36
N GLU A 196 -10.65 -3.44 1.05
CA GLU A 196 -11.89 -4.12 0.69
C GLU A 196 -12.41 -3.64 -0.67
N SER A 197 -12.28 -2.36 -1.02
CA SER A 197 -12.74 -1.84 -2.31
C SER A 197 -11.96 -2.43 -3.49
N GLU A 198 -10.65 -2.62 -3.33
CA GLU A 198 -9.78 -3.22 -4.35
C GLU A 198 -9.98 -4.72 -4.48
N TYR A 199 -10.13 -5.41 -3.36
CA TYR A 199 -10.51 -6.82 -3.33
C TYR A 199 -11.80 -7.02 -4.14
N GLU A 200 -12.88 -6.31 -3.79
CA GLU A 200 -14.18 -6.45 -4.47
C GLU A 200 -14.09 -6.05 -5.96
N ARG A 201 -13.22 -5.09 -6.30
CA ARG A 201 -12.96 -4.71 -7.69
C ARG A 201 -12.25 -5.82 -8.46
N MET A 202 -11.22 -6.45 -7.88
CA MET A 202 -10.49 -7.55 -8.50
C MET A 202 -11.41 -8.74 -8.75
N ILE A 203 -12.19 -9.16 -7.74
CA ILE A 203 -13.13 -10.28 -7.86
C ILE A 203 -14.12 -10.07 -9.03
N LYS A 204 -14.59 -8.84 -9.24
CA LYS A 204 -15.51 -8.51 -10.35
C LYS A 204 -14.84 -8.51 -11.72
N LEU A 205 -13.53 -8.23 -11.78
CA LEU A 205 -12.79 -8.13 -13.04
C LEU A 205 -12.24 -9.47 -13.51
N VAL A 206 -11.94 -10.39 -12.60
CA VAL A 206 -11.40 -11.70 -12.95
C VAL A 206 -12.49 -12.56 -13.59
N ASN A 207 -12.32 -12.90 -14.86
CA ASN A 207 -13.13 -13.93 -15.51
C ASN A 207 -12.50 -15.31 -15.27
N ASN A 208 -13.21 -16.18 -14.55
CA ASN A 208 -12.72 -17.51 -14.18
C ASN A 208 -12.30 -18.36 -15.38
N GLU A 209 -12.96 -18.22 -16.54
CA GLU A 209 -12.67 -18.98 -17.75
C GLU A 209 -11.36 -18.56 -18.43
N GLN A 210 -10.87 -17.35 -18.12
CA GLN A 210 -9.65 -16.79 -18.71
C GLN A 210 -8.43 -16.99 -17.83
N VAL A 211 -8.62 -17.32 -16.55
CA VAL A 211 -7.51 -17.59 -15.62
C VAL A 211 -6.94 -18.97 -15.92
N LEU A 212 -5.67 -19.02 -16.31
CA LEU A 212 -4.99 -20.28 -16.63
C LEU A 212 -4.30 -20.91 -15.41
N ALA A 213 -4.08 -20.14 -14.34
CA ALA A 213 -3.35 -20.57 -13.14
C ALA A 213 -4.27 -20.94 -11.95
N LYS A 214 -3.72 -21.63 -10.94
CA LYS A 214 -4.34 -21.79 -9.62
C LYS A 214 -4.23 -20.47 -8.84
N LEU A 215 -5.27 -19.64 -8.88
CA LEU A 215 -5.25 -18.30 -8.30
C LEU A 215 -6.17 -18.19 -7.07
N SER A 216 -5.63 -17.71 -5.94
CA SER A 216 -6.45 -17.14 -4.88
C SER A 216 -6.27 -15.63 -4.74
N VAL A 217 -7.35 -14.94 -4.39
CA VAL A 217 -7.39 -13.51 -4.10
C VAL A 217 -7.82 -13.36 -2.65
N VAL A 218 -7.02 -12.67 -1.85
CA VAL A 218 -7.12 -12.66 -0.39
C VAL A 218 -7.18 -11.23 0.12
N LEU A 219 -8.13 -10.97 1.02
CA LEU A 219 -8.21 -9.73 1.79
C LEU A 219 -7.60 -9.94 3.18
N LEU A 220 -6.59 -9.16 3.50
CA LEU A 220 -5.93 -9.12 4.80
C LEU A 220 -6.60 -8.10 5.72
N ASP A 221 -6.60 -8.41 7.01
CA ASP A 221 -6.98 -7.51 8.08
C ASP A 221 -5.72 -7.14 8.88
N ASP A 222 -5.19 -5.98 8.55
CA ASP A 222 -3.95 -5.42 9.10
C ASP A 222 -4.03 -5.10 10.59
N GLU A 223 -5.23 -4.80 11.10
CA GLU A 223 -5.47 -4.46 12.50
C GLU A 223 -5.46 -5.71 13.38
N ASN A 224 -6.09 -6.79 12.90
CA ASN A 224 -6.22 -8.04 13.64
C ASN A 224 -5.20 -9.12 13.25
N MET A 225 -4.33 -8.85 12.27
CA MET A 225 -3.30 -9.78 11.77
C MET A 225 -3.91 -11.14 11.35
N GLN A 226 -4.93 -11.07 10.50
CA GLN A 226 -5.72 -12.23 10.04
C GLN A 226 -6.11 -12.13 8.56
N ILE A 227 -6.49 -13.27 7.98
CA ILE A 227 -7.11 -13.34 6.65
C ILE A 227 -8.62 -13.13 6.82
N LYS A 228 -9.18 -12.10 6.15
CA LYS A 228 -10.59 -11.71 6.26
C LYS A 228 -11.47 -12.40 5.21
N LYS A 229 -11.01 -12.49 3.96
CA LYS A 229 -11.73 -13.14 2.85
C LYS A 229 -10.72 -13.81 1.91
N GLU A 230 -11.16 -14.87 1.23
CA GLU A 230 -10.43 -15.48 0.13
C GLU A 230 -11.42 -15.92 -0.95
N ALA A 231 -11.01 -15.77 -2.21
CA ALA A 231 -11.74 -16.26 -3.38
C ALA A 231 -10.78 -17.00 -4.30
N PHE A 232 -11.30 -17.98 -5.05
CA PHE A 232 -10.52 -18.88 -5.88
C PHE A 232 -10.92 -18.76 -7.34
N PHE A 233 -9.93 -18.82 -8.23
CA PHE A 233 -10.11 -18.74 -9.68
C PHE A 233 -9.17 -19.72 -10.40
N GLY A 234 -9.58 -20.12 -11.60
CA GLY A 234 -8.82 -20.99 -12.49
C GLY A 234 -9.46 -22.38 -12.69
N PRO A 235 -8.86 -23.22 -13.55
CA PRO A 235 -9.45 -24.47 -14.01
C PRO A 235 -9.32 -25.62 -13.01
N GLU A 236 -8.33 -25.56 -12.11
CA GLU A 236 -8.05 -26.59 -11.12
C GLU A 236 -8.46 -26.15 -9.72
N LYS A 237 -8.95 -27.11 -8.92
CA LYS A 237 -9.26 -26.88 -7.51
C LYS A 237 -7.99 -26.45 -6.78
N ILE A 238 -8.09 -25.34 -6.04
CA ILE A 238 -7.03 -24.92 -5.14
C ILE A 238 -6.90 -25.91 -3.99
N GLU A 239 -5.68 -26.37 -3.79
CA GLU A 239 -5.36 -27.43 -2.84
C GLU A 239 -5.06 -26.88 -1.45
N MET A 240 -4.69 -25.60 -1.38
CA MET A 240 -4.24 -24.94 -0.16
C MET A 240 -4.96 -23.60 -0.03
N SER A 241 -5.64 -23.42 1.09
CA SER A 241 -6.47 -22.26 1.40
C SER A 241 -5.93 -21.53 2.61
N LEU A 242 -6.00 -20.20 2.59
CA LEU A 242 -5.70 -19.33 3.71
C LEU A 242 -6.95 -19.06 4.56
N SER A 243 -8.14 -19.08 3.98
CA SER A 243 -9.41 -19.14 4.70
C SER A 243 -9.72 -20.59 5.10
N ASP A 244 -10.16 -20.83 6.34
CA ASP A 244 -10.63 -22.16 6.76
C ASP A 244 -11.94 -22.55 6.06
#